data_AF-D7LWV4-F1
#
_entry.id   AF-D7LWV4-F1
#
_cell.length_a   1.000
_cell.length_b   1.000
_cell.length_c   1.000
_cell.angle_alpha   90.00
_cell.angle_beta   90.00
_cell.angle_gamma   90.00
#
_symmetry.space_group_name_H-M   'P 1'
#
loop_
_entity.id
_entity.type
_entity.pdbx_description
1 polymer ?
#
loop_
_entity_poly.entity_id
_entity_poly.type
_entity_poly.pdbx_seq_one_letter_code
_entity_poly.pdbx_strand_id
1 'polypeptide(L)'
;MAKEGEHSGAKEVKLTKPKISLSDLTFVIYVTTVEKISSSCNHYTEKEFKKCGAELECGSNDRFHIQVENLSHRGISKSSMAGVEIKCEVIYKDDWEDGGFIIFDAQRPLDTNFGWLNNDLLAPNRLYRGLVADIELSDNSELLDKIDLQIFHRGEGRYFSLDDTLSYLQCFYLY
;
A
#
# COMPACT_ATOMS: atom_id res chain seq x y z
N MET A 1 -8.10 36.73 44.14
CA MET A 1 -7.05 36.86 43.11
C MET A 1 -6.31 35.53 43.01
N ALA A 2 -6.49 34.82 41.91
CA ALA A 2 -5.51 33.97 41.23
C ALA A 2 -6.09 33.71 39.83
N LYS A 3 -5.32 34.06 38.80
CA LYS A 3 -5.74 34.13 37.39
C LYS A 3 -5.71 32.76 36.72
N GLU A 4 -6.47 32.71 35.64
CA GLU A 4 -6.55 31.72 34.57
C GLU A 4 -5.23 31.01 34.23
N GLY A 5 -5.35 29.70 33.99
CA GLY A 5 -4.43 28.94 33.15
C GLY A 5 -5.23 28.34 32.01
N GLU A 6 -5.31 29.06 30.90
CA GLU A 6 -5.80 28.57 29.61
C GLU A 6 -4.95 27.36 29.20
N HIS A 7 -5.50 26.16 29.31
CA HIS A 7 -4.92 25.00 28.64
C HIS A 7 -5.30 25.04 27.16
N SER A 8 -4.39 25.68 26.41
CA SER A 8 -4.01 25.41 25.03
C SER A 8 -4.97 24.51 24.26
N GLY A 9 -5.88 25.14 23.51
CA GLY A 9 -6.57 24.50 22.41
C GLY A 9 -5.55 24.11 21.34
N ALA A 10 -5.04 22.88 21.40
CA ALA A 10 -4.61 22.21 20.21
C ALA A 10 -5.84 22.15 19.29
N LYS A 11 -5.89 23.02 18.29
CA LYS A 11 -6.82 22.85 17.18
C LYS A 11 -6.48 21.49 16.58
N GLU A 12 -7.24 20.47 16.95
CA GLU A 12 -7.45 19.33 16.07
C GLU A 12 -7.86 19.94 14.74
N VAL A 13 -6.93 19.90 13.78
CA VAL A 13 -7.29 20.11 12.39
C VAL A 13 -8.16 18.91 12.07
N LYS A 14 -9.48 19.05 12.29
CA LYS A 14 -10.46 18.13 11.75
C LYS A 14 -10.27 18.19 10.24
N LEU A 15 -9.50 17.25 9.70
CA LEU A 15 -9.45 16.98 8.29
C LEU A 15 -10.91 16.79 7.87
N THR A 16 -11.38 17.64 6.96
CA THR A 16 -12.74 17.55 6.42
C THR A 16 -12.94 16.12 5.95
N LYS A 17 -14.08 15.51 6.32
CA LYS A 17 -14.39 14.13 5.93
C LYS A 17 -14.09 13.92 4.44
N PRO A 18 -13.42 12.81 4.05
CA PRO A 18 -13.15 12.53 2.65
C PRO A 18 -14.42 12.64 1.80
N LYS A 19 -14.28 13.26 0.62
CA LYS A 19 -15.32 13.39 -0.40
C LYS A 19 -15.39 12.16 -1.32
N ILE A 20 -14.33 11.37 -1.35
CA ILE A 20 -14.27 10.09 -2.05
C ILE A 20 -14.58 8.94 -1.09
N SER A 21 -15.10 7.84 -1.63
CA SER A 21 -15.32 6.58 -0.92
C SER A 21 -14.43 5.47 -1.48
N LEU A 22 -14.26 4.36 -0.76
CA LEU A 22 -13.56 3.19 -1.32
C LEU A 22 -14.23 2.64 -2.57
N SER A 23 -15.56 2.71 -2.65
CA SER A 23 -16.30 2.24 -3.82
C SER A 23 -15.99 3.06 -5.07
N ASP A 24 -15.41 4.26 -4.92
CA ASP A 24 -14.94 5.07 -6.03
C ASP A 24 -13.51 4.69 -6.48
N LEU A 25 -12.85 3.72 -5.82
CA LEU A 25 -11.44 3.40 -6.04
C LEU A 25 -11.25 1.97 -6.51
N THR A 26 -10.34 1.79 -7.47
CA THR A 26 -9.83 0.48 -7.90
C THR A 26 -8.33 0.45 -7.64
N PHE A 27 -7.87 -0.52 -6.85
CA PHE A 27 -6.46 -0.75 -6.57
C PHE A 27 -5.94 -1.82 -7.51
N VAL A 28 -4.91 -1.50 -8.28
CA VAL A 28 -4.23 -2.43 -9.18
C VAL A 28 -2.84 -2.71 -8.61
N ILE A 29 -2.63 -3.95 -8.18
CA ILE A 29 -1.38 -4.41 -7.58
C ILE A 29 -0.65 -5.24 -8.61
N TYR A 30 0.51 -4.76 -9.04
CA TYR A 30 1.42 -5.48 -9.89
C TYR A 30 2.47 -6.18 -9.03
N VAL A 31 2.67 -7.48 -9.27
CA VAL A 31 3.69 -8.29 -8.62
C VAL A 31 4.60 -8.83 -9.69
N THR A 32 5.81 -8.28 -9.75
CA THR A 32 6.85 -8.72 -10.66
C THR A 32 7.89 -9.53 -9.90
N THR A 33 8.06 -10.77 -10.32
CA THR A 33 9.01 -11.71 -9.73
C THR A 33 10.19 -11.86 -10.66
N VAL A 34 11.39 -11.84 -10.08
CA VAL A 34 12.64 -12.02 -10.80
C VAL A 34 13.21 -13.36 -10.44
N GLU A 35 13.22 -14.30 -11.37
CA GLU A 35 13.85 -15.61 -11.20
C GLU A 35 15.24 -15.60 -11.80
N LYS A 36 16.23 -16.11 -11.07
CA LYS A 36 17.60 -16.22 -11.58
C LYS A 36 17.77 -17.58 -12.26
N ILE A 37 17.77 -17.59 -13.59
CA ILE A 37 17.98 -18.81 -14.38
C ILE A 37 19.46 -19.17 -14.43
N SER A 38 20.34 -18.17 -14.56
CA SER A 38 21.79 -18.36 -14.57
C SER A 38 22.52 -17.12 -14.02
N SER A 39 23.86 -17.15 -13.96
CA SER A 39 24.65 -16.00 -13.52
C SER A 39 24.46 -14.73 -14.35
N SER A 40 23.92 -14.84 -15.57
CA SER A 40 23.76 -13.73 -16.52
C SER A 40 22.35 -13.62 -17.12
N CYS A 41 21.39 -14.42 -16.67
CA CYS A 41 20.03 -14.43 -17.21
C CYS A 41 19.00 -14.46 -16.09
N ASN A 42 18.13 -13.45 -16.08
CA ASN A 42 16.96 -13.38 -15.21
C ASN A 42 15.70 -13.53 -16.06
N HIS A 43 14.70 -14.21 -15.50
CA HIS A 43 13.36 -14.26 -16.04
C HIS A 43 12.43 -13.42 -15.17
N TYR A 44 11.62 -12.59 -15.83
CA TYR A 44 10.69 -11.68 -15.17
C TYR A 44 9.27 -12.19 -15.43
N THR A 45 8.51 -12.38 -14.36
CA THR A 45 7.09 -12.70 -14.45
C THR A 45 6.31 -11.63 -13.69
N GLU A 46 5.55 -10.82 -14.43
CA GLU A 46 4.61 -9.84 -13.87
C GLU A 46 3.21 -10.44 -13.79
N LYS A 47 2.50 -10.15 -12.69
CA LYS A 47 1.09 -10.47 -12.51
C LYS A 47 0.34 -9.27 -11.97
N GLU A 48 -0.85 -9.06 -12.49
CA GLU A 48 -1.74 -7.97 -12.10
C GLU A 48 -2.90 -8.50 -11.25
N PHE A 49 -3.16 -7.83 -10.14
CA PHE A 49 -4.24 -8.12 -9.21
C PHE A 49 -5.08 -6.87 -9.00
N LYS A 50 -6.34 -6.92 -9.46
CA LYS A 50 -7.30 -5.85 -9.25
C LYS A 50 -8.11 -6.11 -7.99
N LYS A 51 -8.24 -5.07 -7.16
CA LYS A 51 -9.12 -5.04 -5.98
C LYS A 51 -9.99 -3.81 -6.06
N CYS A 52 -11.29 -4.01 -6.25
CA CYS A 52 -12.26 -2.94 -6.12
C CYS A 52 -12.30 -2.50 -4.65
N GLY A 53 -12.26 -1.20 -4.38
CA GLY A 53 -12.26 -0.71 -3.01
C GLY A 53 -13.52 -1.11 -2.23
N ALA A 54 -14.65 -1.32 -2.91
CA ALA A 54 -15.87 -1.85 -2.32
C ALA A 54 -15.72 -3.28 -1.75
N GLU A 55 -14.72 -4.03 -2.19
CA GLU A 55 -14.41 -5.40 -1.72
C GLU A 55 -13.34 -5.41 -0.61
N LEU A 56 -12.76 -4.26 -0.28
CA LEU A 56 -11.73 -4.17 0.75
C LEU A 56 -12.37 -4.20 2.14
N GLU A 57 -11.92 -5.15 2.94
CA GLU A 57 -12.29 -5.22 4.35
C GLU A 57 -11.42 -4.24 5.15
N CYS A 58 -12.08 -3.38 5.93
CA CYS A 58 -11.38 -2.65 6.98
C CYS A 58 -11.15 -3.63 8.15
N GLY A 59 -9.90 -3.85 8.53
CA GLY A 59 -9.58 -4.75 9.62
C GLY A 59 -10.22 -4.33 10.95
N SER A 60 -10.25 -5.23 11.92
CA SER A 60 -10.90 -5.05 13.24
C SER A 60 -10.40 -3.86 14.10
N ASN A 61 -9.43 -3.09 13.61
CA ASN A 61 -8.82 -1.94 14.28
C ASN A 61 -8.93 -0.64 13.46
N ASP A 62 -9.91 -0.54 12.55
CA ASP A 62 -10.12 0.57 11.60
C ASP A 62 -8.93 0.85 10.66
N ARG A 63 -7.94 -0.05 10.62
CA ARG A 63 -6.76 0.07 9.77
C ARG A 63 -7.13 -0.22 8.33
N PHE A 64 -6.62 0.63 7.43
CA PHE A 64 -6.67 0.33 6.02
C PHE A 64 -5.72 -0.82 5.68
N HIS A 65 -6.22 -1.77 4.91
CA HIS A 65 -5.52 -3.02 4.59
C HIS A 65 -5.98 -3.51 3.22
N ILE A 66 -5.03 -3.84 2.33
CA ILE A 66 -5.34 -4.60 1.10
C ILE A 66 -4.71 -5.99 1.16
N GLN A 67 -5.54 -7.03 1.05
CA GLN A 67 -5.09 -8.42 0.97
C GLN A 67 -5.22 -8.96 -0.45
N VAL A 68 -4.13 -9.52 -0.94
CA VAL A 68 -4.13 -10.40 -2.11
C VAL A 68 -3.79 -11.80 -1.62
N GLU A 69 -4.74 -12.73 -1.73
CA GLU A 69 -4.64 -14.08 -1.16
C GLU A 69 -4.63 -15.17 -2.24
N ASN A 70 -4.31 -16.38 -1.80
CA ASN A 70 -4.25 -17.59 -2.62
C ASN A 70 -3.27 -17.48 -3.78
N LEU A 71 -2.17 -16.73 -3.68
CA LEU A 71 -1.19 -16.58 -4.76
C LEU A 71 -0.45 -17.89 -5.09
N SER A 72 -0.51 -18.90 -4.21
CA SER A 72 0.20 -20.17 -4.37
C SER A 72 -0.16 -20.93 -5.66
N HIS A 73 -1.42 -20.89 -6.12
CA HIS A 73 -1.82 -21.52 -7.40
C HIS A 73 -1.14 -20.90 -8.63
N ARG A 74 -0.51 -19.73 -8.46
CA ARG A 74 0.21 -19.02 -9.51
C ARG A 74 1.66 -19.48 -9.62
N GLY A 75 2.14 -20.39 -8.76
CA GLY A 75 3.45 -21.05 -8.88
C GLY A 75 4.65 -20.14 -8.63
N ILE A 76 4.48 -19.06 -7.88
CA ILE A 76 5.56 -18.14 -7.53
C ILE A 76 6.38 -18.79 -6.41
N SER A 77 7.53 -19.39 -6.73
CA SER A 77 8.36 -20.10 -5.75
C SER A 77 9.42 -19.20 -5.13
N LYS A 78 9.55 -19.26 -3.80
CA LYS A 78 10.58 -18.59 -3.01
C LYS A 78 11.99 -19.04 -3.37
N SER A 79 12.16 -20.32 -3.73
CA SER A 79 13.48 -20.92 -3.97
C SER A 79 14.10 -20.50 -5.31
N SER A 80 13.30 -20.11 -6.29
CA SER A 80 13.76 -19.60 -7.61
C SER A 80 13.89 -18.08 -7.66
N MET A 81 13.30 -17.38 -6.69
CA MET A 81 13.14 -15.93 -6.73
C MET A 81 14.37 -15.19 -6.21
N ALA A 82 14.96 -14.35 -7.06
CA ALA A 82 16.09 -13.48 -6.77
C ALA A 82 15.66 -12.07 -6.37
N GLY A 83 14.47 -11.63 -6.77
CA GLY A 83 13.91 -10.34 -6.42
C GLY A 83 12.39 -10.31 -6.60
N VAL A 84 11.74 -9.37 -5.91
CA VAL A 84 10.33 -9.05 -6.09
C VAL A 84 10.17 -7.54 -6.21
N GLU A 85 9.26 -7.15 -7.07
CA GLU A 85 8.78 -5.79 -7.23
C GLU A 85 7.26 -5.81 -7.05
N ILE A 86 6.77 -4.93 -6.17
CA ILE A 86 5.35 -4.77 -5.87
C ILE A 86 5.02 -3.31 -6.09
N LYS A 87 4.11 -3.05 -7.02
CA LYS A 87 3.66 -1.71 -7.40
C LYS A 87 2.16 -1.63 -7.20
N CYS A 88 1.69 -0.55 -6.60
CA CYS A 88 0.25 -0.29 -6.50
C CYS A 88 -0.11 0.99 -7.23
N GLU A 89 -1.02 0.83 -8.18
CA GLU A 89 -1.71 1.91 -8.85
C GLU A 89 -3.13 2.04 -8.27
N VAL A 90 -3.60 3.27 -8.11
CA VAL A 90 -4.97 3.56 -7.68
C VAL A 90 -5.67 4.30 -8.81
N ILE A 91 -6.88 3.85 -9.16
CA ILE A 91 -7.74 4.41 -10.20
C ILE A 91 -9.01 4.94 -9.52
N TYR A 92 -9.47 6.13 -9.91
CA TYR A 92 -10.71 6.73 -9.39
C TYR A 92 -11.83 6.64 -10.44
N LYS A 93 -13.00 6.15 -10.02
CA LYS A 93 -14.26 6.02 -10.79
C LYS A 93 -14.12 5.36 -12.16
N ASP A 94 -13.20 4.41 -12.28
CA ASP A 94 -12.88 3.70 -13.53
C ASP A 94 -12.55 4.62 -14.72
N ASP A 95 -12.12 5.86 -14.44
CA ASP A 95 -11.72 6.80 -15.48
C ASP A 95 -10.29 6.47 -15.95
N TRP A 96 -10.19 5.44 -16.80
CA TRP A 96 -8.92 4.98 -17.35
C TRP A 96 -8.28 5.98 -18.33
N GLU A 97 -9.01 7.01 -18.76
CA GLU A 97 -8.49 8.01 -19.72
C GLU A 97 -7.51 9.00 -19.07
N ASP A 98 -7.71 9.36 -17.79
CA ASP A 98 -6.81 10.24 -17.03
C ASP A 98 -5.68 9.46 -16.30
N GLY A 99 -5.74 8.13 -16.30
CA GLY A 99 -4.74 7.23 -15.71
C GLY A 99 -4.81 7.13 -14.18
N GLY A 100 -4.37 5.99 -13.65
CA GLY A 100 -4.21 5.84 -12.21
C GLY A 100 -2.91 6.48 -11.70
N PHE A 101 -2.82 6.62 -10.38
CA PHE A 101 -1.60 7.07 -9.72
C PHE A 101 -0.88 5.88 -9.08
N ILE A 102 0.39 5.70 -9.43
CA ILE A 102 1.27 4.77 -8.73
C ILE A 102 1.61 5.39 -7.36
N ILE A 103 1.03 4.83 -6.30
CA ILE A 103 1.23 5.32 -4.93
C ILE A 103 2.52 4.79 -4.30
N PHE A 104 3.02 3.64 -4.76
CA PHE A 104 4.36 3.15 -4.46
C PHE A 104 4.79 2.12 -5.51
N ASP A 105 6.11 1.95 -5.61
CA ASP A 105 6.78 0.95 -6.42
C ASP A 105 7.96 0.40 -5.61
N ALA A 106 7.74 -0.75 -4.98
CA ALA A 106 8.62 -1.34 -3.99
C ALA A 106 9.40 -2.49 -4.62
N GLN A 107 10.69 -2.31 -4.84
CA GLN A 107 11.57 -3.37 -5.33
C GLN A 107 12.56 -3.82 -4.27
N ARG A 108 12.77 -5.13 -4.14
CA ARG A 108 13.79 -5.67 -3.25
C ARG A 108 14.41 -6.96 -3.80
N PRO A 109 15.74 -7.11 -3.75
CA PRO A 109 16.39 -8.41 -3.84
C PRO A 109 15.98 -9.30 -2.67
N LEU A 110 15.81 -10.59 -2.92
CA LEU A 110 15.34 -11.54 -1.91
C LEU A 110 16.54 -12.18 -1.22
N ASP A 111 17.20 -11.40 -0.36
CA ASP A 111 18.32 -11.82 0.46
C ASP A 111 17.81 -12.37 1.80
N THR A 112 17.34 -13.63 1.80
CA THR A 112 16.97 -14.45 2.97
C THR A 112 15.83 -13.96 3.90
N ASN A 113 15.48 -12.67 3.94
CA ASN A 113 14.42 -12.10 4.78
C ASN A 113 13.22 -11.64 3.93
N PHE A 114 12.50 -12.63 3.42
CA PHE A 114 11.37 -12.49 2.50
C PHE A 114 10.13 -11.79 3.07
N GLY A 115 10.02 -11.69 4.39
CA GLY A 115 8.73 -11.40 5.02
C GLY A 115 8.20 -9.98 4.80
N TRP A 116 9.07 -8.97 4.73
CA TRP A 116 8.65 -7.57 4.82
C TRP A 116 9.35 -6.69 3.77
N LEU A 117 8.56 -5.85 3.10
CA LEU A 117 9.00 -4.79 2.21
C LEU A 117 8.42 -3.46 2.69
N ASN A 118 9.22 -2.41 2.61
CA ASN A 118 8.82 -1.07 3.01
C ASN A 118 9.24 -0.10 1.92
N ASN A 119 8.31 0.70 1.41
CA ASN A 119 8.60 1.71 0.40
C ASN A 119 7.92 3.04 0.74
N ASP A 120 8.61 4.15 0.53
CA ASP A 120 7.99 5.45 0.74
C ASP A 120 6.79 5.61 -0.21
N LEU A 121 5.66 6.07 0.31
CA LEU A 121 4.50 6.41 -0.50
C LEU A 121 4.73 7.74 -1.21
N LEU A 122 4.15 7.88 -2.39
CA LEU A 122 4.11 9.14 -3.12
C LEU A 122 3.46 10.21 -2.23
N ALA A 123 4.17 11.27 -1.88
CA ALA A 123 3.64 12.31 -1.00
C ALA A 123 3.06 13.48 -1.83
N PRO A 124 1.72 13.64 -1.94
CA PRO A 124 1.13 14.68 -2.78
C PRO A 124 1.34 16.09 -2.20
N ASN A 125 1.61 16.19 -0.89
CA ASN A 125 1.95 17.44 -0.22
C ASN A 125 2.77 17.18 1.06
N ARG A 126 3.13 18.25 1.77
CA ARG A 126 3.98 18.17 2.97
C ARG A 126 3.34 17.45 4.16
N LEU A 127 2.01 17.37 4.23
CA LEU A 127 1.28 16.72 5.33
C LEU A 127 1.48 15.21 5.33
N TYR A 128 1.74 14.61 4.17
CA TYR A 128 1.89 13.16 4.00
C TYR A 128 3.37 12.74 3.85
N ARG A 129 4.31 13.53 4.38
CA ARG A 129 5.73 13.15 4.40
C ARG A 129 5.98 12.03 5.41
N GLY A 130 6.75 11.04 4.99
CA GLY A 130 7.11 9.90 5.83
C GLY A 130 6.03 8.82 5.92
N LEU A 131 5.06 8.85 4.99
CA LEU A 131 4.19 7.71 4.73
C LEU A 131 4.97 6.61 4.00
N VAL A 132 4.71 5.37 4.39
CA VAL A 132 5.35 4.16 3.88
C VAL A 132 4.28 3.12 3.61
N ALA A 133 4.39 2.46 2.46
CA ALA A 133 3.71 1.20 2.19
C ALA A 133 4.46 0.10 2.96
N ASP A 134 3.79 -0.46 3.95
CA ASP A 134 4.28 -1.56 4.77
C ASP A 134 3.66 -2.85 4.21
N ILE A 135 4.49 -3.69 3.60
CA ILE A 135 4.07 -4.81 2.76
C ILE A 135 4.60 -6.10 3.37
N GLU A 136 3.69 -6.95 3.85
CA GLU A 136 4.01 -8.26 4.37
C GLU A 136 3.72 -9.35 3.32
N LEU A 137 4.71 -10.21 3.11
CA LEU A 137 4.62 -11.36 2.23
C LEU A 137 4.51 -12.62 3.07
N SER A 138 3.48 -13.42 2.82
CA SER A 138 3.31 -14.73 3.45
C SER A 138 3.43 -15.84 2.43
N ASP A 139 4.10 -16.91 2.86
CA ASP A 139 4.34 -18.09 2.05
C ASP A 139 3.45 -19.25 2.51
N ASN A 140 2.95 -20.03 1.55
CA ASN A 140 2.42 -21.36 1.80
C ASN A 140 3.44 -22.39 1.32
N SER A 141 4.15 -23.00 2.27
CA SER A 141 5.30 -23.87 2.01
C SER A 141 6.42 -23.10 1.28
N GLU A 142 6.66 -23.39 -0.01
CA GLU A 142 7.67 -22.71 -0.82
C GLU A 142 7.08 -21.65 -1.77
N LEU A 143 5.76 -21.47 -1.79
CA LEU A 143 5.09 -20.58 -2.74
C LEU A 143 4.60 -19.31 -2.05
N LEU A 144 4.78 -18.16 -2.70
CA LEU A 144 4.15 -16.91 -2.27
C LEU A 144 2.63 -17.12 -2.31
N ASP A 145 1.96 -16.87 -1.19
CA ASP A 145 0.53 -17.14 -1.04
C ASP A 145 -0.28 -15.89 -0.73
N LYS A 146 0.28 -14.95 0.04
CA LYS A 146 -0.42 -13.73 0.40
C LYS A 146 0.49 -12.51 0.40
N ILE A 147 -0.10 -11.39 -0.02
CA ILE A 147 0.45 -10.05 0.12
C ILE A 147 -0.54 -9.26 0.97
N ASP A 148 -0.07 -8.74 2.08
CA ASP A 148 -0.76 -7.79 2.94
C ASP A 148 -0.11 -6.42 2.73
N LEU A 149 -0.92 -5.41 2.44
CA LEU A 149 -0.50 -4.03 2.36
C LEU A 149 -1.20 -3.16 3.39
N GLN A 150 -0.41 -2.39 4.13
CA GLN A 150 -0.86 -1.34 5.03
C GLN A 150 -0.10 -0.03 4.77
N ILE A 151 -0.67 1.09 5.23
CA ILE A 151 -0.02 2.40 5.18
C ILE A 151 0.43 2.79 6.59
N PHE A 152 1.72 3.04 6.75
CA PHE A 152 2.33 3.43 8.02
C PHE A 152 2.92 4.83 7.95
N HIS A 153 2.66 5.65 8.96
CA HIS A 153 3.28 6.96 9.09
C HIS A 153 4.47 6.90 10.04
N ARG A 154 5.71 7.03 9.52
CA ARG A 154 6.94 6.98 10.34
C ARG A 154 7.01 8.06 11.42
N GLY A 155 6.65 9.30 11.08
CA GLY A 155 6.65 10.42 12.02
C GLY A 155 5.65 10.29 13.18
N GLU A 156 4.43 9.80 12.90
CA GLU A 156 3.38 9.62 13.91
C GLU A 156 3.43 8.24 14.61
N GLY A 157 4.17 7.29 14.06
CA GLY A 157 4.32 5.95 14.63
C GLY A 157 3.02 5.12 14.62
N ARG A 158 2.13 5.37 13.64
CA ARG A 158 0.82 4.71 13.55
C ARG A 158 0.47 4.28 12.13
N TYR A 159 -0.41 3.29 12.04
CA TYR A 159 -1.05 2.89 10.79
C TYR A 159 -2.20 3.84 10.45
N PHE A 160 -2.43 4.04 9.16
CA PHE A 160 -3.54 4.83 8.66
C PHE A 160 -4.86 4.11 8.83
N SER A 161 -5.86 4.87 9.26
CA SER A 161 -7.25 4.44 9.20
C SER A 161 -7.77 4.49 7.76
N LEU A 162 -9.01 4.02 7.56
CA LEU A 162 -9.70 4.23 6.30
C LEU A 162 -9.82 5.72 5.94
N ASP A 163 -10.26 6.56 6.88
CA ASP A 163 -10.48 7.99 6.63
C ASP A 163 -9.16 8.71 6.34
N ASP A 164 -8.06 8.34 7.01
CA ASP A 164 -6.73 8.86 6.70
C ASP A 164 -6.32 8.49 5.26
N THR A 165 -6.53 7.23 4.87
CA THR A 165 -6.21 6.73 3.53
C THR A 165 -7.00 7.44 2.45
N LEU A 166 -8.31 7.60 2.64
CA LEU A 166 -9.16 8.33 1.68
C LEU A 166 -8.77 9.81 1.61
N SER A 167 -8.41 10.44 2.75
CA SER A 167 -7.91 11.83 2.78
C SER A 167 -6.61 11.97 1.99
N TYR A 168 -5.72 11.00 2.10
CA TYR A 168 -4.46 10.92 1.36
C TYR A 168 -4.71 10.73 -0.14
N LEU A 169 -5.51 9.74 -0.53
CA LEU A 169 -5.78 9.42 -1.93
C LEU A 169 -6.55 10.54 -2.64
N GLN A 170 -7.46 11.22 -1.93
CA GLN A 170 -8.19 12.37 -2.48
C GLN A 170 -7.27 13.48 -2.98
N CYS A 171 -6.10 13.65 -2.38
CA CYS A 171 -5.10 14.63 -2.80
C CYS A 171 -4.48 14.32 -4.17
N PHE A 172 -4.76 13.19 -4.81
CA PHE A 172 -4.34 12.97 -6.20
C PHE A 172 -5.42 13.34 -7.21
N TYR A 173 -6.69 13.27 -6.83
CA TYR A 173 -7.81 13.38 -7.77
C TYR A 173 -8.61 14.68 -7.68
N LEU A 174 -8.63 15.35 -6.52
CA LEU A 174 -9.54 16.48 -6.26
C LEU A 174 -8.81 17.81 -5.98
N TYR A 175 -7.65 18.06 -6.60
CA TYR A 175 -6.99 19.37 -6.57
C TYR A 175 -7.54 20.33 -7.62
#